data_AF-A0A6N7B3V2-F1
#
_entry.id   AF-A0A6N7B3V2-F1
#
_cell.length_a   1.000
_cell.length_b   1.000
_cell.length_c   1.000
_cell.angle_alpha   90.00
_cell.angle_beta   90.00
_cell.angle_gamma   90.00
#
_symmetry.space_group_name_H-M   'P 1'
#
loop_
_entity.id
_entity.type
_entity.pdbx_description
1 polymer ?
#
loop_
_entity_poly.entity_id
_entity_poly.type
_entity_poly.pdbx_seq_one_letter_code
_entity_poly.pdbx_strand_id
1 'polypeptide(L)'
;MATSQWWASESFWRKTAIWVTGGSFVALILLTMDTIPKISSGSKRVPAYSVINYRISYKFDEARHAQVPVIGVKEPLFGKEMNEEEAETLVKLGKLTTQAKNCMNCHTLLGNGAYYAPDLTKSWLDQYWGTKEVREEQMLAFIKDPSDKVHNSMGRRMPKLGITDEEARGVVAFLKWMSSIDTNGFPYNFKSIEQEN
;
A
#
# COMPACT_ATOMS: atom_id res chain seq x y z
N MET A 1 -48.15 41.68 -4.15
CA MET A 1 -47.45 40.41 -4.44
C MET A 1 -46.04 40.56 -3.92
N ALA A 2 -45.60 39.71 -2.98
CA ALA A 2 -44.22 39.75 -2.51
C ALA A 2 -43.30 39.33 -3.66
N THR A 3 -42.45 40.25 -4.14
CA THR A 3 -41.37 39.96 -5.07
C THR A 3 -40.45 38.93 -4.42
N SER A 4 -40.40 37.72 -4.97
CA SER A 4 -39.46 36.71 -4.49
C SER A 4 -38.04 37.24 -4.64
N GLN A 5 -37.23 37.09 -3.59
CA GLN A 5 -35.84 37.52 -3.62
C GLN A 5 -35.09 36.76 -4.71
N TRP A 6 -34.22 37.43 -5.48
CA TRP A 6 -33.56 36.85 -6.66
C TRP A 6 -32.74 35.59 -6.32
N TRP A 7 -32.11 35.57 -5.14
CA TRP A 7 -31.33 34.45 -4.62
C TRP A 7 -32.21 33.28 -4.14
N ALA A 8 -33.51 33.49 -3.91
CA ALA A 8 -34.47 32.44 -3.59
C ALA A 8 -35.17 31.90 -4.85
N SER A 9 -34.83 32.42 -6.04
CA SER A 9 -35.47 31.99 -7.29
C SER A 9 -34.98 30.61 -7.74
N GLU A 10 -35.89 29.82 -8.31
CA GLU A 10 -35.58 28.53 -8.91
C GLU A 10 -34.48 28.66 -9.98
N SER A 11 -34.54 29.71 -10.82
CA SER A 11 -33.54 29.92 -11.86
C SER A 11 -32.14 30.19 -11.30
N PHE A 12 -32.02 30.90 -10.19
CA PHE A 12 -30.73 31.14 -9.56
C PHE A 12 -30.12 29.83 -9.06
N TRP A 13 -30.89 29.05 -8.32
CA TRP A 13 -30.40 27.76 -7.78
C TRP A 13 -30.13 26.74 -8.87
N ARG A 14 -30.94 26.67 -9.93
CA ARG A 14 -30.68 25.81 -11.09
C ARG A 14 -29.35 26.16 -11.77
N LYS A 15 -29.09 27.45 -12.04
CA LYS A 15 -27.82 27.90 -12.63
C LYS A 15 -26.64 27.62 -11.69
N THR A 16 -26.81 27.88 -10.40
CA THR A 16 -25.79 27.63 -9.38
C THR A 16 -25.43 26.14 -9.32
N ALA A 17 -26.43 25.26 -9.30
CA ALA A 17 -26.21 23.82 -9.32
C ALA A 17 -25.43 23.37 -10.56
N ILE A 18 -25.77 23.90 -11.75
CA ILE A 18 -25.03 23.61 -12.99
C ILE A 18 -23.58 24.07 -12.89
N TRP A 19 -23.32 25.31 -12.45
CA TRP A 19 -21.97 25.85 -12.36
C TRP A 19 -21.11 25.17 -11.29
N VAL A 20 -21.66 24.92 -10.11
CA VAL A 20 -20.93 24.22 -9.03
C VAL A 20 -20.62 22.79 -9.45
N THR A 21 -21.57 22.07 -10.04
CA THR A 21 -21.36 20.70 -10.49
C THR A 21 -20.35 20.65 -11.63
N GLY A 22 -20.51 21.50 -12.65
CA GLY A 22 -19.60 21.56 -13.79
C GLY A 22 -18.18 21.99 -13.39
N GLY A 23 -18.06 23.01 -12.55
CA GLY A 23 -16.77 23.46 -12.02
C GLY A 23 -16.08 22.40 -11.18
N SER A 24 -16.81 21.73 -10.29
CA SER A 24 -16.26 20.62 -9.48
C SER A 24 -15.83 19.46 -10.36
N PHE A 25 -16.59 19.12 -11.39
CA PHE A 25 -16.24 18.06 -12.34
C PHE A 25 -14.93 18.37 -13.07
N VAL A 26 -14.76 19.59 -13.58
CA VAL A 26 -13.51 20.02 -14.23
C VAL A 26 -12.34 19.99 -13.25
N ALA A 27 -12.54 20.46 -12.02
CA ALA A 27 -11.49 20.40 -10.99
C ALA A 27 -11.05 18.96 -10.70
N LEU A 28 -12.00 18.02 -10.60
CA LEU A 28 -11.68 16.60 -10.40
C LEU A 28 -10.91 15.99 -11.57
N ILE A 29 -11.22 16.37 -12.82
CA ILE A 29 -10.44 15.94 -13.99
C ILE A 29 -8.99 16.43 -13.88
N LEU A 30 -8.78 17.71 -13.59
CA LEU A 30 -7.44 18.29 -13.48
C LEU A 30 -6.63 17.65 -12.35
N LEU A 31 -7.25 17.43 -11.19
CA LEU A 31 -6.62 16.74 -10.06
C LEU A 31 -6.28 15.28 -10.40
N THR A 32 -7.13 14.60 -11.18
CA THR A 32 -6.86 13.23 -11.65
C THR A 32 -5.65 13.20 -12.57
N MET A 33 -5.57 14.11 -13.54
CA MET A 33 -4.44 14.22 -14.46
C MET A 33 -3.13 14.54 -13.74
N ASP A 34 -3.17 15.39 -12.71
CA ASP A 34 -2.01 15.71 -11.87
C ASP A 34 -1.58 14.52 -10.96
N THR A 35 -2.54 13.73 -10.48
CA THR A 35 -2.27 12.64 -9.54
C THR A 35 -1.71 11.40 -10.22
N ILE A 36 -2.24 11.00 -11.39
CA ILE A 36 -1.86 9.75 -12.07
C ILE A 36 -0.33 9.60 -12.23
N PRO A 37 0.43 10.59 -12.74
CA PRO A 37 1.89 10.46 -12.90
C PRO A 37 2.64 10.33 -11.57
N LYS A 38 2.08 10.84 -10.47
CA LYS A 38 2.70 10.81 -9.14
C LYS A 38 2.52 9.47 -8.42
N ILE A 39 1.46 8.73 -8.76
CA ILE A 39 1.11 7.44 -8.16
C ILE A 39 1.41 6.24 -9.07
N SER A 40 1.83 6.50 -10.31
CA SER A 40 2.24 5.45 -11.27
C SER A 40 3.58 4.84 -10.84
N SER A 41 3.75 3.54 -11.10
CA SER A 41 5.03 2.85 -10.92
C SER A 41 6.13 3.51 -11.76
N GLY A 42 7.34 3.54 -11.22
CA GLY A 42 8.49 4.24 -11.82
C GLY A 42 8.50 5.75 -11.58
N SER A 43 7.51 6.30 -10.86
CA SER A 43 7.52 7.70 -10.43
C SER A 43 8.48 7.93 -9.27
N LYS A 44 8.69 9.20 -8.90
CA LYS A 44 9.53 9.57 -7.74
C LYS A 44 9.02 8.97 -6.41
N ARG A 45 7.71 8.76 -6.26
CA ARG A 45 7.10 8.27 -5.01
C ARG A 45 6.84 6.77 -5.03
N VAL A 46 6.60 6.20 -6.20
CA VAL A 46 6.27 4.79 -6.38
C VAL A 46 7.35 4.17 -7.27
N PRO A 47 8.32 3.46 -6.70
CA PRO A 47 9.38 2.82 -7.47
C PRO A 47 8.86 1.84 -8.53
N ALA A 48 9.69 1.53 -9.52
CA ALA A 48 9.46 0.46 -10.47
C ALA A 48 9.33 -0.90 -9.75
N TYR A 49 8.72 -1.91 -10.38
CA TYR A 49 8.45 -3.19 -9.74
C TYR A 49 9.74 -3.96 -9.42
N SER A 50 10.78 -3.82 -10.24
CA SER A 50 12.12 -4.38 -10.02
C SER A 50 12.81 -3.93 -8.72
N VAL A 51 12.24 -2.95 -8.00
CA VAL A 51 12.70 -2.56 -6.66
C VAL A 51 12.68 -3.74 -5.66
N ILE A 52 11.88 -4.80 -5.92
CA ILE A 52 11.88 -6.03 -5.10
C ILE A 52 13.22 -6.76 -5.14
N ASN A 53 14.12 -6.42 -6.06
CA ASN A 53 15.50 -6.93 -6.10
C ASN A 53 16.45 -6.21 -5.16
N TYR A 54 15.99 -5.22 -4.41
CA TYR A 54 16.81 -4.41 -3.53
C TYR A 54 16.32 -4.52 -2.09
N ARG A 55 17.24 -4.25 -1.17
CA ARG A 55 16.90 -4.09 0.24
C ARG A 55 16.09 -2.81 0.43
N ILE A 56 15.00 -2.92 1.16
CA ILE A 56 14.15 -1.77 1.53
C ILE A 56 14.38 -1.49 3.01
N SER A 57 14.74 -0.25 3.34
CA SER A 57 14.88 0.22 4.73
C SER A 57 14.20 1.58 4.88
N TYR A 58 14.08 2.09 6.10
CA TYR A 58 13.55 3.43 6.36
C TYR A 58 14.55 4.24 7.16
N LYS A 59 14.65 5.53 6.84
CA LYS A 59 15.39 6.50 7.65
C LYS A 59 14.52 7.71 7.94
N PHE A 60 14.78 8.35 9.07
CA PHE A 60 14.16 9.63 9.35
C PHE A 60 14.79 10.71 8.46
N ASP A 61 13.95 11.48 7.77
CA ASP A 61 14.34 12.65 7.00
C ASP A 61 13.99 13.90 7.82
N GLU A 62 15.03 14.62 8.26
CA GLU A 62 14.88 15.83 9.09
C GLU A 62 14.16 16.96 8.36
N ALA A 63 14.37 17.12 7.05
CA ALA A 63 13.73 18.19 6.28
C ALA A 63 12.23 17.94 6.08
N ARG A 64 11.83 16.67 6.03
CA ARG A 64 10.43 16.25 5.86
C ARG A 64 9.73 15.92 7.18
N HIS A 65 10.47 15.85 8.29
CA HIS A 65 10.01 15.35 9.59
C HIS A 65 9.25 14.02 9.50
N ALA A 66 9.75 13.12 8.64
CA ALA A 66 9.05 11.89 8.30
C ALA A 66 10.02 10.73 8.01
N GLN A 67 9.57 9.50 8.27
CA GLN A 67 10.27 8.28 7.86
C GLN A 67 10.10 8.07 6.35
N VAL A 68 11.20 7.99 5.62
CA VAL A 68 11.23 7.82 4.15
C VAL A 68 11.91 6.50 3.76
N PRO A 69 11.46 5.83 2.68
CA PRO A 69 12.09 4.61 2.22
C PRO A 69 13.48 4.88 1.65
N VAL A 70 14.40 3.95 1.88
CA VAL A 70 15.74 3.93 1.34
C VAL A 70 15.94 2.60 0.63
N ILE A 71 16.25 2.70 -0.67
CA ILE A 71 16.58 1.56 -1.51
C ILE A 71 18.08 1.30 -1.35
N GLY A 72 18.42 0.16 -0.77
CA GLY A 72 19.78 -0.23 -0.41
C GLY A 72 20.43 -1.12 -1.47
N VAL A 73 21.31 -2.02 -0.99
CA VAL A 73 22.04 -2.97 -1.83
C VAL A 73 21.11 -3.98 -2.51
N LYS A 74 21.65 -4.64 -3.53
CA LYS A 74 20.95 -5.70 -4.25
C LYS A 74 20.69 -6.88 -3.32
N GLU A 75 19.42 -7.23 -3.18
CA GLU A 75 18.91 -8.31 -2.35
C GLU A 75 17.68 -8.93 -3.04
N PRO A 76 17.92 -9.83 -4.02
CA PRO A 76 16.87 -10.45 -4.81
C PRO A 76 15.88 -11.23 -3.95
N LEU A 77 14.59 -10.96 -4.14
CA LEU A 77 13.52 -11.70 -3.47
C LEU A 77 13.52 -13.17 -3.94
N PHE A 78 13.45 -14.11 -3.01
CA PHE A 78 13.50 -15.56 -3.28
C PHE A 78 14.78 -16.02 -3.98
N GLY A 79 15.88 -15.29 -3.81
CA GLY A 79 17.18 -15.62 -4.39
C GLY A 79 17.24 -15.52 -5.92
N LYS A 80 16.17 -15.05 -6.57
CA LYS A 80 16.12 -14.84 -8.03
C LYS A 80 16.04 -13.35 -8.32
N GLU A 81 17.03 -12.85 -9.07
CA GLU A 81 16.92 -11.52 -9.66
C GLU A 81 15.90 -11.55 -10.80
N MET A 82 14.96 -10.61 -10.75
CA MET A 82 13.87 -10.49 -11.71
C MET A 82 14.04 -9.22 -12.54
N ASN A 83 13.79 -9.30 -13.84
CA ASN A 83 13.64 -8.09 -14.65
C ASN A 83 12.32 -7.35 -14.30
N GLU A 84 12.09 -6.17 -14.90
CA GLU A 84 10.90 -5.36 -14.59
C GLU A 84 9.58 -6.09 -14.89
N GLU A 85 9.49 -6.82 -16.00
CA GLU A 85 8.27 -7.53 -16.42
C GLU A 85 7.98 -8.74 -15.52
N GLU A 86 9.03 -9.50 -15.16
CA GLU A 86 8.93 -10.61 -14.20
C GLU A 86 8.50 -10.09 -12.82
N ALA A 87 9.10 -8.99 -12.37
CA ALA A 87 8.76 -8.36 -11.09
C ALA A 87 7.33 -7.82 -11.09
N GLU A 88 6.91 -7.13 -12.16
CA GLU A 88 5.54 -6.65 -12.34
C GLU A 88 4.54 -7.81 -12.27
N THR A 89 4.81 -8.89 -13.00
CA THR A 89 3.93 -10.07 -13.04
C THR A 89 3.73 -10.65 -11.64
N LEU A 90 4.81 -10.81 -10.88
CA LEU A 90 4.74 -11.37 -9.52
C LEU A 90 4.05 -10.42 -8.53
N VAL A 91 4.37 -9.12 -8.57
CA VAL A 91 3.74 -8.11 -7.72
C VAL A 91 2.24 -7.97 -8.05
N LYS A 92 1.88 -8.03 -9.33
CA LYS A 92 0.49 -7.99 -9.80
C LYS A 92 -0.29 -9.22 -9.34
N LEU A 93 0.30 -10.41 -9.40
CA LEU A 93 -0.30 -11.62 -8.82
C LEU A 93 -0.61 -11.39 -7.33
N GLY A 94 0.36 -10.90 -6.55
CA GLY A 94 0.15 -10.61 -5.13
C GLY A 94 -0.95 -9.59 -4.85
N LYS A 95 -1.01 -8.53 -5.65
CA LYS A 95 -2.08 -7.52 -5.56
C LYS A 95 -3.44 -8.16 -5.81
N LEU A 96 -3.57 -8.95 -6.88
CA LEU A 96 -4.82 -9.63 -7.23
C LEU A 96 -5.23 -10.65 -6.17
N THR A 97 -4.29 -11.44 -5.64
CA THR A 97 -4.55 -12.36 -4.52
C THR A 97 -5.03 -11.59 -3.29
N THR A 98 -4.36 -10.50 -2.92
CA THR A 98 -4.73 -9.66 -1.77
C THR A 98 -6.17 -9.14 -1.89
N GLN A 99 -6.58 -8.77 -3.11
CA GLN A 99 -7.94 -8.33 -3.41
C GLN A 99 -8.94 -9.49 -3.40
N ALA A 100 -8.62 -10.60 -4.08
CA ALA A 100 -9.49 -11.78 -4.20
C ALA A 100 -9.75 -12.46 -2.85
N LYS A 101 -8.76 -12.46 -1.95
CA LYS A 101 -8.86 -12.99 -0.59
C LYS A 101 -9.35 -11.93 0.42
N ASN A 102 -9.72 -10.75 -0.06
CA ASN A 102 -10.33 -9.66 0.70
C ASN A 102 -9.52 -9.22 1.94
N CYS A 103 -8.20 -9.14 1.82
CA CYS A 103 -7.33 -8.80 2.96
C CYS A 103 -7.68 -7.43 3.58
N MET A 104 -8.16 -6.47 2.77
CA MET A 104 -8.59 -5.15 3.22
C MET A 104 -9.84 -5.16 4.12
N ASN A 105 -10.58 -6.27 4.20
CA ASN A 105 -11.69 -6.41 5.14
C ASN A 105 -11.24 -6.62 6.59
N CYS A 106 -9.95 -6.90 6.80
CA CYS A 106 -9.35 -6.96 8.13
C CYS A 106 -8.22 -5.95 8.30
N HIS A 107 -7.44 -5.73 7.24
CA HIS A 107 -6.25 -4.88 7.23
C HIS A 107 -6.51 -3.55 6.54
N THR A 108 -5.63 -2.59 6.79
CA THR A 108 -5.46 -1.42 5.94
C THR A 108 -4.28 -1.61 4.99
N LEU A 109 -4.37 -0.99 3.81
CA LEU A 109 -3.30 -0.82 2.82
C LEU A 109 -3.25 0.66 2.47
N LEU A 110 -2.10 1.31 2.65
CA LEU A 110 -1.97 2.76 2.53
C LEU A 110 -3.02 3.50 3.38
N GLY A 111 -3.35 2.96 4.57
CA GLY A 111 -4.36 3.53 5.47
C GLY A 111 -5.82 3.31 5.06
N ASN A 112 -6.08 2.61 3.95
CA ASN A 112 -7.44 2.32 3.49
C ASN A 112 -7.79 0.85 3.76
N GLY A 113 -8.97 0.58 4.32
CA GLY A 113 -9.42 -0.77 4.69
C GLY A 113 -10.03 -0.83 6.08
N ALA A 114 -10.03 -2.01 6.68
CA ALA A 114 -10.55 -2.23 8.03
C ALA A 114 -9.45 -2.21 9.11
N TYR A 115 -9.85 -2.00 10.36
CA TYR A 115 -8.96 -1.82 11.50
C TYR A 115 -8.97 -3.01 12.48
N TYR A 116 -9.41 -4.18 12.00
CA TYR A 116 -9.38 -5.41 12.79
C TYR A 116 -7.95 -5.94 12.96
N ALA A 117 -7.08 -5.72 11.97
CA ALA A 117 -5.69 -6.14 11.96
C ALA A 117 -4.76 -4.96 11.56
N PRO A 118 -3.44 -5.08 11.78
CA PRO A 118 -2.49 -4.01 11.48
C PRO A 118 -2.46 -3.61 9.99
N ASP A 119 -2.01 -2.39 9.71
CA ASP A 119 -1.76 -1.90 8.35
C ASP A 119 -0.62 -2.69 7.68
N LEU A 120 -0.82 -3.11 6.43
CA LEU A 120 0.11 -3.96 5.70
C LEU A 120 1.11 -3.18 4.83
N THR A 121 1.03 -1.85 4.77
CA THR A 121 1.84 -0.99 3.90
C THR A 121 3.34 -1.24 4.05
N LYS A 122 3.80 -1.39 5.29
CA LYS A 122 5.21 -1.65 5.64
C LYS A 122 5.43 -3.05 6.20
N SER A 123 4.50 -3.97 5.97
CA SER A 123 4.52 -5.28 6.62
C SER A 123 5.76 -6.11 6.30
N TRP A 124 6.40 -5.94 5.13
CA TRP A 124 7.70 -6.57 4.82
C TRP A 124 8.80 -6.23 5.85
N LEU A 125 8.67 -5.08 6.51
CA LEU A 125 9.63 -4.55 7.46
C LEU A 125 9.22 -4.77 8.93
N ASP A 126 8.16 -5.53 9.17
CA ASP A 126 7.68 -5.79 10.53
C ASP A 126 8.66 -6.66 11.32
N GLN A 127 8.93 -6.29 12.58
CA GLN A 127 9.87 -6.97 13.48
C GLN A 127 9.58 -8.46 13.69
N TYR A 128 8.35 -8.89 13.44
CA TYR A 128 7.93 -10.29 13.55
C TYR A 128 8.70 -11.23 12.60
N TRP A 129 9.17 -10.76 11.44
CA TRP A 129 9.79 -11.64 10.43
C TRP A 129 11.26 -11.98 10.67
N GLY A 130 11.85 -11.50 11.77
CA GLY A 130 13.22 -11.84 12.15
C GLY A 130 14.28 -11.38 11.14
N THR A 131 15.30 -12.22 10.95
CA THR A 131 16.45 -11.89 10.11
C THR A 131 16.12 -12.05 8.62
N LYS A 132 17.01 -11.51 7.77
CA LYS A 132 16.91 -11.61 6.31
C LYS A 132 16.73 -13.06 5.84
N GLU A 133 17.47 -13.99 6.43
CA GLU A 133 17.58 -15.38 6.00
C GLU A 133 16.27 -16.14 6.18
N VAL A 134 15.47 -15.78 7.19
CA VAL A 134 14.23 -16.49 7.54
C VAL A 134 12.97 -15.74 7.14
N ARG A 135 13.06 -14.42 6.90
CA ARG A 135 11.91 -13.54 6.63
C ARG A 135 11.00 -14.08 5.53
N GLU A 136 11.57 -14.42 4.38
CA GLU A 136 10.80 -14.87 3.21
C GLU A 136 10.04 -16.17 3.51
N GLU A 137 10.72 -17.15 4.10
CA GLU A 137 10.10 -18.43 4.46
C GLU A 137 9.01 -18.25 5.53
N GLN A 138 9.26 -17.41 6.54
CA GLN A 138 8.29 -17.11 7.59
C GLN A 138 7.05 -16.41 7.03
N MET A 139 7.20 -15.43 6.14
CA MET A 139 6.07 -14.76 5.51
C MET A 139 5.27 -15.74 4.63
N LEU A 140 5.93 -16.60 3.86
CA LEU A 140 5.25 -17.61 3.04
C LEU A 140 4.48 -18.60 3.90
N ALA A 141 5.10 -19.12 4.97
CA ALA A 141 4.44 -20.03 5.90
C ALA A 141 3.22 -19.37 6.54
N PHE A 142 3.37 -18.11 7.00
CA PHE A 142 2.30 -17.36 7.63
C PHE A 142 1.11 -17.09 6.70
N ILE A 143 1.37 -16.63 5.47
CA ILE A 143 0.30 -16.32 4.51
C ILE A 143 -0.48 -17.58 4.13
N LYS A 144 0.18 -18.74 4.03
CA LYS A 144 -0.46 -20.02 3.71
C LYS A 144 -1.29 -20.57 4.87
N ASP A 145 -0.77 -20.46 6.09
CA ASP A 145 -1.47 -20.92 7.29
C ASP A 145 -1.16 -20.02 8.51
N PRO A 146 -2.01 -19.02 8.79
CA PRO A 146 -1.85 -18.13 9.93
C PRO A 146 -2.55 -18.64 11.21
N SER A 147 -3.25 -19.80 11.14
CA SER A 147 -4.29 -20.17 12.11
C SER A 147 -3.79 -20.52 13.51
N ASP A 148 -2.54 -20.97 13.62
CA ASP A 148 -1.86 -21.33 14.87
C ASP A 148 -1.12 -20.16 15.51
N LYS A 149 -1.02 -19.01 14.82
CA LYS A 149 -0.25 -17.87 15.28
C LYS A 149 -1.15 -16.82 15.94
N VAL A 150 -0.92 -16.58 17.22
CA VAL A 150 -1.57 -15.47 17.95
C VAL A 150 -0.70 -14.23 17.81
N HIS A 151 -1.16 -13.25 17.04
CA HIS A 151 -0.38 -12.02 16.76
C HIS A 151 -0.73 -10.83 17.65
N ASN A 152 -1.71 -10.98 18.54
CA ASN A 152 -1.97 -9.98 19.57
C ASN A 152 -2.52 -10.61 20.85
N SER A 153 -2.33 -9.88 21.94
CA SER A 153 -2.85 -10.21 23.28
C SER A 153 -4.39 -10.29 23.33
N MET A 154 -5.09 -9.84 22.28
CA MET A 154 -6.55 -9.86 22.19
C MET A 154 -7.11 -11.12 21.51
N GLY A 155 -6.27 -12.07 21.11
CA GLY A 155 -6.72 -13.34 20.52
C GLY A 155 -7.33 -13.22 19.12
N ARG A 156 -7.12 -12.11 18.41
CA ARG A 156 -7.57 -11.98 17.01
C ARG A 156 -6.76 -12.91 16.13
N ARG A 157 -7.45 -13.70 15.31
CA ARG A 157 -6.82 -14.66 14.38
C ARG A 157 -7.16 -14.32 12.94
N MET A 158 -6.16 -14.44 12.07
CA MET A 158 -6.38 -14.46 10.64
C MET A 158 -6.84 -15.89 10.25
N PRO A 159 -7.91 -16.04 9.46
CA PRO A 159 -8.37 -17.35 9.01
C PRO A 159 -7.46 -17.92 7.93
N LYS A 160 -7.53 -19.24 7.71
CA LYS A 160 -6.89 -19.89 6.56
C LYS A 160 -7.68 -19.57 5.29
N LEU A 161 -7.09 -18.82 4.38
CA LEU A 161 -7.74 -18.30 3.15
C LEU A 161 -7.55 -19.21 1.92
N GLY A 162 -6.91 -20.38 2.10
CA GLY A 162 -6.59 -21.30 1.02
C GLY A 162 -5.71 -20.65 -0.05
N ILE A 163 -4.67 -19.93 0.38
CA ILE A 163 -3.69 -19.28 -0.50
C ILE A 163 -2.69 -20.33 -0.97
N THR A 164 -2.46 -20.42 -2.28
CA THR A 164 -1.48 -21.35 -2.86
C THR A 164 -0.04 -20.85 -2.63
N ASP A 165 0.96 -21.69 -2.91
CA ASP A 165 2.36 -21.28 -2.78
C ASP A 165 2.72 -20.14 -3.75
N GLU A 166 2.24 -20.22 -4.99
CA GLU A 166 2.45 -19.19 -6.01
C GLU A 166 1.79 -17.85 -5.62
N GLU A 167 0.54 -17.91 -5.16
CA GLU A 167 -0.18 -16.74 -4.65
C GLU A 167 0.53 -16.12 -3.44
N ALA A 168 1.02 -16.95 -2.50
CA ALA A 168 1.75 -16.47 -1.33
C ALA A 168 3.06 -15.75 -1.73
N ARG A 169 3.81 -16.30 -2.70
CA ARG A 169 5.01 -15.63 -3.24
C ARG A 169 4.67 -14.30 -3.89
N GLY A 170 3.57 -14.24 -4.63
CA GLY A 170 3.02 -13.00 -5.16
C GLY A 170 2.73 -11.99 -4.05
N VAL A 171 1.99 -12.40 -3.02
CA VAL A 171 1.62 -11.51 -1.89
C VAL A 171 2.87 -10.97 -1.20
N VAL A 172 3.87 -11.80 -0.89
CA VAL A 172 5.13 -11.33 -0.30
C VAL A 172 5.83 -10.31 -1.21
N ALA A 173 5.90 -10.56 -2.53
CA ALA A 173 6.48 -9.62 -3.48
C ALA A 173 5.73 -8.29 -3.49
N PHE A 174 4.40 -8.33 -3.46
CA PHE A 174 3.54 -7.16 -3.36
C PHE A 174 3.78 -6.38 -2.06
N LEU A 175 3.87 -7.06 -0.92
CA LEU A 175 4.15 -6.43 0.38
C LEU A 175 5.55 -5.80 0.45
N LYS A 176 6.56 -6.45 -0.14
CA LYS A 176 7.92 -5.87 -0.29
C LYS A 176 7.89 -4.63 -1.17
N TRP A 177 7.23 -4.68 -2.33
CA TRP A 177 7.08 -3.55 -3.23
C TRP A 177 6.34 -2.38 -2.56
N MET A 178 5.21 -2.63 -1.89
CA MET A 178 4.48 -1.58 -1.17
C MET A 178 5.33 -0.90 -0.10
N SER A 179 6.16 -1.67 0.59
CA SER A 179 7.04 -1.12 1.63
C SER A 179 8.07 -0.15 1.07
N SER A 180 8.35 -0.19 -0.24
CA SER A 180 9.25 0.76 -0.92
C SER A 180 8.59 2.10 -1.31
N ILE A 181 7.27 2.20 -1.22
CA ILE A 181 6.52 3.40 -1.62
C ILE A 181 6.75 4.53 -0.60
N ASP A 182 7.03 5.73 -1.10
CA ASP A 182 7.08 6.94 -0.27
C ASP A 182 5.67 7.43 0.04
N THR A 183 5.17 7.01 1.18
CA THR A 183 3.84 7.32 1.73
C THR A 183 3.81 8.60 2.56
N ASN A 184 4.85 9.46 2.42
CA ASN A 184 4.98 10.69 3.18
C ASN A 184 4.91 10.50 4.71
N GLY A 185 5.59 9.47 5.21
CA GLY A 185 5.70 9.17 6.63
C GLY A 185 4.64 8.22 7.20
N PHE A 186 3.65 7.79 6.42
CA PHE A 186 2.65 6.81 6.86
C PHE A 186 3.15 5.35 6.79
N PRO A 187 2.75 4.42 7.68
CA PRO A 187 2.19 4.69 8.99
C PRO A 187 3.21 5.41 9.87
N TYR A 188 2.71 6.33 10.70
CA TYR A 188 3.51 7.13 11.61
C TYR A 188 4.09 6.25 12.72
N ASN A 189 5.31 6.56 13.18
CA ASN A 189 6.02 5.81 14.24
C ASN A 189 6.20 4.31 13.98
N PHE A 190 6.19 3.87 12.71
CA PHE A 190 6.50 2.49 12.38
C PHE A 190 7.96 2.18 12.71
N LYS A 191 8.17 1.15 13.53
CA LYS A 191 9.50 0.61 13.86
C LYS A 191 9.81 -0.54 12.91
N SER A 192 10.70 -0.31 11.95
CA SER A 192 11.15 -1.37 11.03
C SER A 192 12.12 -2.33 11.71
N ILE A 193 12.25 -3.54 11.16
CA ILE A 193 13.42 -4.40 11.39
C ILE A 193 14.70 -3.59 11.12
N GLU A 194 15.65 -3.71 12.03
CA GLU A 194 17.02 -3.25 11.81
C GLU A 194 17.69 -4.14 10.76
N GLN A 195 18.19 -3.53 9.70
CA GLN A 195 18.85 -4.22 8.61
C GLN A 195 20.26 -3.64 8.48
N GLU A 196 21.26 -4.43 8.87
CA GLU A 196 22.66 -4.08 8.69
C GLU A 196 23.04 -4.20 7.20
N ASN A 197 23.84 -3.26 6.70
CA ASN A 197 24.37 -3.30 5.34
C ASN A 197 25.51 -4.29 5.18
#